data_AF-H5ZVK9-F1
#
_entry.id   AF-H5ZVK9-F1
#
_cell.length_a   1.000
_cell.length_b   1.000
_cell.length_c   1.000
_cell.angle_alpha   90.00
_cell.angle_beta   90.00
_cell.angle_gamma   90.00
#
_symmetry.space_group_name_H-M   'P 1'
#
loop_
_entity.id
_entity.type
_entity.pdbx_description
1 polymer ?
#
loop_
_entity_poly.entity_id
_entity_poly.type
_entity_poly.pdbx_seq_one_letter_code
_entity_poly.pdbx_strand_id
1 'polypeptide(L)' 'AQMEAKVVMAKLLQRFDFSLVPGQTFDIQDTGSLRPKSGVICSIKTT' A
#
# COMPACT_ATOMS: atom_id res chain seq x y z
N ALA A 1 -9.20 5.42 -13.06
CA ALA A 1 -8.04 4.72 -12.46
C ALA A 1 -6.69 5.48 -12.58
N GLN A 2 -6.18 5.83 -13.77
CA GLN A 2 -4.80 6.39 -13.86
C GLN A 2 -4.62 7.72 -13.11
N MET A 3 -5.55 8.67 -13.25
CA MET A 3 -5.50 9.94 -12.54
C MET A 3 -5.68 9.74 -11.03
N GLU A 4 -6.70 8.98 -10.63
CA GLU A 4 -7.03 8.71 -9.21
C GLU A 4 -5.85 8.09 -8.46
N ALA A 5 -5.23 7.05 -9.01
CA ALA A 5 -4.10 6.38 -8.38
C ALA A 5 -2.91 7.34 -8.22
N LYS A 6 -2.60 8.14 -9.24
CA LYS A 6 -1.50 9.12 -9.17
C LYS A 6 -1.75 10.20 -8.11
N VAL A 7 -2.98 10.74 -8.06
CA VAL A 7 -3.33 11.78 -7.07
C VAL A 7 -3.27 11.23 -5.65
N VAL A 8 -3.76 10.01 -5.42
CA VAL A 8 -3.66 9.36 -4.10
C VAL A 8 -2.21 9.13 -3.71
N MET A 9 -1.40 8.52 -4.58
CA MET A 9 0.01 8.24 -4.29
C MET A 9 0.80 9.52 -4.02
N ALA A 10 0.60 10.58 -4.80
CA ALA A 10 1.27 11.86 -4.59
C ALA A 10 0.94 12.47 -3.21
N LYS A 11 -0.33 12.41 -2.79
CA LYS A 11 -0.74 12.95 -1.48
C LYS A 11 -0.16 12.17 -0.31
N LEU A 12 -0.05 10.85 -0.43
CA LEU A 12 0.51 9.96 0.58
C LEU A 12 2.02 10.18 0.71
N LEU A 13 2.75 10.14 -0.40
CA LEU A 13 4.21 10.34 -0.43
C LEU A 13 4.64 11.73 0.03
N GLN A 14 3.79 12.75 -0.15
CA GLN A 14 4.09 14.10 0.31
C GLN A 14 4.06 14.25 1.84
N ARG A 15 3.32 13.39 2.55
CA ARG A 15 2.94 13.63 3.95
C ARG A 15 3.35 12.53 4.92
N PHE A 16 3.67 11.35 4.41
CA PHE A 16 3.82 10.18 5.24
C PHE A 16 4.96 9.28 4.78
N ASP A 17 5.65 8.72 5.78
CA ASP A 17 6.52 7.58 5.65
C ASP A 17 5.79 6.32 6.12
N PHE A 18 5.92 5.26 5.31
CA PHE A 18 5.27 3.96 5.57
C PHE A 18 6.32 2.90 5.85
N SER A 19 6.10 2.09 6.88
CA SER A 19 6.92 0.90 7.16
C SER A 19 6.01 -0.32 7.30
N LEU A 20 6.26 -1.34 6.47
CA LEU A 20 5.49 -2.59 6.52
C LEU A 20 5.71 -3.29 7.87
N VAL A 21 4.62 -3.75 8.50
CA VAL A 21 4.73 -4.48 9.77
C VAL A 21 5.47 -5.81 9.54
N PRO A 22 6.40 -6.21 10.42
CA PRO A 22 7.10 -7.49 10.29
C PRO A 22 6.13 -8.68 10.18
N GLY A 23 6.49 -9.67 9.37
CA GLY A 23 5.67 -10.88 9.15
C GLY A 23 4.63 -10.79 8.03
N GLN A 24 4.45 -9.62 7.41
CA GLN A 24 3.74 -9.47 6.14
C GLN A 24 4.54 -10.11 4.99
N THR A 25 3.86 -10.66 3.97
CA THR A 25 4.49 -11.28 2.81
C THR A 25 4.22 -10.47 1.54
N PHE A 26 5.02 -10.71 0.49
CA PHE A 26 4.83 -10.08 -0.83
C PHE A 26 4.06 -10.99 -1.80
N ASP A 27 3.44 -12.06 -1.29
CA ASP A 27 2.69 -13.01 -2.11
C ASP A 27 1.41 -12.38 -2.65
N ILE A 28 0.98 -12.87 -3.81
CA ILE A 28 -0.24 -12.45 -4.50
C ILE A 28 -1.28 -13.56 -4.37
N GLN A 29 -2.55 -13.18 -4.22
CA GLN A 29 -3.69 -14.08 -4.30
C GLN A 29 -4.68 -13.60 -5.36
N ASP A 30 -5.35 -14.53 -6.03
CA ASP A 30 -6.44 -14.24 -6.96
C ASP A 30 -7.79 -14.47 -6.27
N THR A 31 -8.64 -13.45 -6.28
CA THR A 31 -10.02 -13.51 -5.80
C THR A 31 -11.01 -12.92 -6.82
N GLY A 32 -10.75 -13.14 -8.12
CA GLY A 32 -11.40 -12.47 -9.25
C GLY A 32 -10.65 -11.22 -9.75
N SER A 33 -9.58 -10.87 -9.06
CA SER A 33 -8.56 -9.88 -9.43
C SER A 33 -7.32 -10.16 -8.57
N LEU A 34 -6.11 -9.95 -9.10
CA LEU A 34 -4.87 -10.09 -8.33
C LEU A 34 -4.79 -9.06 -7.20
N ARG A 35 -4.49 -9.51 -5.97
CA ARG A 35 -4.36 -8.67 -4.77
C ARG A 35 -3.25 -9.18 -3.83
N PRO A 36 -2.68 -8.33 -2.96
CA PRO A 36 -1.74 -8.78 -1.93
C PRO A 36 -2.39 -9.74 -0.94
N LYS A 37 -1.70 -10.84 -0.61
CA LYS A 37 -2.22 -11.87 0.30
C LYS A 37 -2.31 -11.39 1.76
N SER A 38 -1.34 -10.60 2.23
CA SER A 38 -1.20 -10.25 3.65
C SER A 38 -1.93 -8.97 4.08
N GLY A 39 -2.62 -8.28 3.17
CA GLY A 39 -3.45 -7.11 3.49
C GLY A 39 -2.71 -5.76 3.59
N VAL A 40 -1.38 -5.75 3.46
CA VAL A 40 -0.53 -4.52 3.40
C VAL A 40 -0.66 -3.65 4.65
N ILE A 41 -0.44 -4.24 5.83
CA ILE A 41 -0.50 -3.51 7.10
C ILE A 41 0.81 -2.74 7.34
N CYS A 42 0.72 -1.42 7.49
CA CYS A 42 1.86 -0.52 7.68
C CYS A 42 1.74 0.32 8.96
N SER A 43 2.89 0.62 9.58
CA SER A 43 3.05 1.74 10.50
C SER A 43 3.25 3.03 9.71
N ILE A 44 2.64 4.13 10.17
CA ILE A 44 2.67 5.43 9.49
C ILE A 44 3.35 6.46 10.39
N LYS A 45 4.24 7.26 9.82
CA LYS A 45 4.79 8.46 10.44
C LYS A 45 4.53 9.66 9.55
N THR A 46 4.27 10.82 10.13
CA THR A 46 4.22 12.08 9.38
C THR A 46 5.63 12.51 9.00
N THR A 47 5.82 12.86 7.73
CA THR A 47 7.08 13.43 7.21
C THR A 47 7.21 14.91 7.57
#